data_AF-A0A9C9Z4M5-F1
#
_entry.id   AF-A0A9C9Z4M5-F1
#
_cell.length_a   1.000
_cell.length_b   1.000
_cell.length_c   1.000
_cell.angle_alpha   90.00
_cell.angle_beta   90.00
_cell.angle_gamma   90.00
#
_symmetry.space_group_name_H-M   'P 1'
#
loop_
_entity.id
_entity.type
_entity.pdbx_description
1 polymer ?
#
loop_
_entity_poly.entity_id
_entity_poly.type
_entity_poly.pdbx_seq_one_letter_code
_entity_poly.pdbx_strand_id
1 'polypeptide(L)'
;MPRKGAIRSLLSSVLNSYSDIFFIQGMWAGALILAITLLNYNAGISGLLSMLSAYAVARLLGYQSTFLSSGYFTYNALLVGLAIGYVFQLSLLSLVMVAIAGSLTLLITIVLAQAFYQLFGLQIL
;
A
#
# COMPACT_ATOMS: atom_id res chain seq x y z
N MET A 1 0.52 -22.39 -13.42
CA MET A 1 1.70 -21.53 -13.70
C MET A 1 1.35 -20.09 -13.34
N PRO A 2 1.96 -19.45 -12.33
CA PRO A 2 1.69 -18.03 -12.11
C PRO A 2 2.24 -17.24 -13.31
N ARG A 3 1.35 -16.57 -14.04
CA ARG A 3 1.67 -15.71 -15.20
C ARG A 3 2.79 -14.73 -14.79
N LYS A 4 3.89 -14.68 -15.54
CA LYS A 4 5.02 -13.73 -15.36
C LYS A 4 4.59 -12.26 -15.16
N GLY A 5 3.36 -11.89 -15.52
CA GLY A 5 2.77 -10.57 -15.26
C GLY A 5 2.39 -10.28 -13.79
N ALA A 6 2.12 -11.29 -12.96
CA ALA A 6 1.67 -11.08 -11.58
C ALA A 6 2.79 -10.52 -10.68
N ILE A 7 4.00 -11.07 -10.80
CA ILE A 7 5.17 -10.61 -10.03
C ILE A 7 5.56 -9.20 -10.46
N ARG A 8 5.55 -8.91 -11.76
CA ARG A 8 5.81 -7.56 -12.29
C ARG A 8 4.79 -6.57 -11.75
N SER A 9 3.51 -6.92 -11.75
CA SER A 9 2.45 -6.06 -11.20
C SER A 9 2.66 -5.79 -9.71
N LEU A 10 3.02 -6.81 -8.92
CA LEU A 10 3.25 -6.63 -7.49
C LEU A 10 4.46 -5.72 -7.25
N LEU A 11 5.57 -5.93 -7.97
CA LEU A 11 6.76 -5.08 -7.85
C LEU A 11 6.45 -3.63 -8.23
N SER A 12 5.72 -3.41 -9.33
CA SER A 12 5.24 -2.08 -9.73
C SER A 12 4.35 -1.47 -8.65
N SER A 13 3.39 -2.21 -8.10
CA SER A 13 2.54 -1.73 -7.00
C SER A 13 3.38 -1.32 -5.79
N VAL A 14 4.38 -2.11 -5.40
CA VAL A 14 5.26 -1.80 -4.27
C VAL A 14 5.97 -0.48 -4.53
N LEU A 15 6.74 -0.39 -5.62
CA LEU A 15 7.54 0.80 -5.91
C LEU A 15 6.67 2.05 -6.10
N ASN A 16 5.55 1.94 -6.82
CA ASN A 16 4.67 3.07 -7.04
C ASN A 16 3.94 3.48 -5.74
N SER A 17 3.54 2.55 -4.87
CA SER A 17 2.96 2.91 -3.56
C SER A 17 3.95 3.73 -2.71
N TYR A 18 5.24 3.43 -2.79
CA TYR A 18 6.26 4.21 -2.09
C TYR A 18 6.44 5.60 -2.69
N SER A 19 6.45 5.74 -4.02
CA SER A 19 6.58 7.05 -4.67
C SER A 19 5.35 7.93 -4.46
N ASP A 20 4.16 7.31 -4.44
CA ASP A 20 2.87 7.98 -4.24
C ASP A 20 2.70 8.58 -2.84
N ILE A 21 3.45 8.11 -1.82
CA ILE A 21 3.48 8.76 -0.50
C ILE A 21 3.76 10.27 -0.62
N PHE A 22 4.65 10.64 -1.54
CA PHE A 22 5.03 12.03 -1.81
C PHE A 22 4.38 12.57 -3.09
N PHE A 23 3.43 11.85 -3.69
CA PHE A 23 2.80 12.19 -4.96
C PHE A 23 3.81 12.36 -6.11
N ILE A 24 4.92 11.62 -6.06
CA ILE A 24 5.97 11.62 -7.09
C ILE A 24 5.77 10.38 -7.96
N GLN A 25 5.87 10.54 -9.28
CA GLN A 25 5.85 9.41 -10.21
C GLN A 25 7.26 8.86 -10.43
N GLY A 26 7.43 7.54 -10.32
CA GLY A 26 8.61 6.85 -10.83
C GLY A 26 9.14 5.76 -9.92
N MET A 27 9.51 4.64 -10.54
CA MET A 27 10.01 3.44 -9.87
C MET A 27 11.29 3.71 -9.06
N TRP A 28 12.12 4.64 -9.50
CA TRP A 28 13.36 5.03 -8.82
C TRP A 28 13.10 5.80 -7.52
N ALA A 29 12.13 6.73 -7.53
CA ALA A 29 11.71 7.42 -6.31
C ALA A 29 11.16 6.41 -5.30
N GLY A 30 10.30 5.50 -5.76
CA GLY A 30 9.78 4.41 -4.95
C GLY A 30 10.86 3.52 -4.33
N ALA A 31 11.86 3.13 -5.12
CA ALA A 31 12.98 2.32 -4.65
C ALA A 31 13.83 3.06 -3.60
N LEU A 32 14.08 4.36 -3.81
CA LEU A 32 14.81 5.20 -2.86
C LEU A 32 14.05 5.33 -1.53
N ILE A 33 12.76 5.62 -1.58
CA ILE A 33 11.92 5.77 -0.38
C ILE A 33 11.81 4.43 0.35
N LEU A 34 11.60 3.32 -0.36
CA LEU A 34 11.65 1.99 0.22
C LEU A 34 12.98 1.76 0.97
N ALA A 35 14.12 2.05 0.33
CA ALA A 35 15.43 1.90 0.96
C ALA A 35 15.57 2.78 2.22
N ILE A 36 15.09 4.02 2.20
CA ILE A 36 15.10 4.93 3.35
C ILE A 36 14.22 4.39 4.49
N THR A 37 13.02 3.89 4.19
CA THR A 37 12.13 3.34 5.24
C THR A 37 12.72 2.12 5.93
N LEU A 38 13.53 1.33 5.23
CA LEU A 38 14.21 0.16 5.78
C LEU A 38 15.37 0.51 6.72
N LEU A 39 15.82 1.77 6.79
CA LEU A 39 16.76 2.23 7.82
C LEU A 39 16.15 2.07 9.23
N ASN A 40 14.82 2.16 9.34
CA ASN A 40 14.08 1.69 10.50
C ASN A 40 13.36 0.40 10.13
N TYR A 41 13.96 -0.73 10.46
CA TYR A 41 13.44 -2.05 10.08
C TYR A 41 12.00 -2.30 10.59
N ASN A 42 11.64 -1.78 11.78
CA ASN A 42 10.28 -1.93 12.31
C ASN A 42 9.25 -1.23 11.42
N ALA A 43 9.52 0.03 11.06
CA ALA A 43 8.66 0.81 10.18
C ALA A 43 8.61 0.21 8.77
N GLY A 44 9.77 -0.04 8.15
CA GLY A 44 9.83 -0.54 6.77
C GLY A 44 9.13 -1.89 6.57
N ILE A 45 9.33 -2.86 7.47
CA ILE A 45 8.66 -4.17 7.40
C ILE A 45 7.15 -4.02 7.62
N SER A 46 6.74 -3.21 8.60
CA SER A 46 5.31 -2.97 8.88
C SER A 46 4.62 -2.26 7.73
N GLY A 47 5.26 -1.27 7.11
CA GLY A 47 4.78 -0.60 5.91
C GLY A 47 4.56 -1.57 4.75
N LEU A 48 5.58 -2.38 4.44
CA LEU A 48 5.48 -3.42 3.41
C LEU A 48 4.36 -4.41 3.70
N LEU A 49 4.26 -4.92 4.93
CA LEU A 49 3.22 -5.87 5.30
C LEU A 49 1.83 -5.28 5.11
N SER A 50 1.60 -4.06 5.60
CA SER A 50 0.32 -3.36 5.49
C SER A 50 -0.11 -3.21 4.02
N MET A 51 0.81 -2.76 3.18
CA MET A 51 0.61 -2.61 1.74
C MET A 51 0.31 -3.95 1.05
N LEU A 52 1.03 -5.02 1.40
CA LEU A 52 0.81 -6.36 0.85
C LEU A 52 -0.53 -6.95 1.29
N SER A 53 -0.94 -6.73 2.54
CA SER A 53 -2.26 -7.12 3.04
C SER A 53 -3.38 -6.39 2.28
N ALA A 54 -3.25 -5.07 2.09
CA ALA A 54 -4.16 -4.29 1.26
C ALA A 54 -4.20 -4.82 -0.19
N TYR A 55 -3.05 -5.04 -0.82
CA TYR A 55 -2.99 -5.59 -2.18
C TYR A 55 -3.70 -6.95 -2.26
N ALA A 56 -3.48 -7.84 -1.29
CA ALA A 56 -4.14 -9.14 -1.24
C ALA A 56 -5.67 -9.02 -1.12
N VAL A 57 -6.17 -8.16 -0.23
CA VAL A 57 -7.62 -7.92 -0.08
C VAL A 57 -8.20 -7.32 -1.36
N ALA A 58 -7.53 -6.35 -1.99
CA ALA A 58 -7.99 -5.78 -3.25
C ALA A 58 -8.12 -6.84 -4.35
N ARG A 59 -7.16 -7.77 -4.43
CA ARG A 59 -7.20 -8.91 -5.35
C ARG A 59 -8.35 -9.87 -5.04
N LEU A 60 -8.64 -10.13 -3.77
CA LEU A 60 -9.78 -10.94 -3.35
C LEU A 60 -11.12 -10.29 -3.71
N LEU A 61 -11.21 -8.96 -3.67
CA LEU A 61 -12.37 -8.18 -4.11
C LEU A 61 -12.51 -8.07 -5.63
N GLY A 62 -11.61 -8.67 -6.41
CA GLY A 62 -11.69 -8.69 -7.87
C GLY A 62 -11.04 -7.51 -8.59
N TYR A 63 -10.30 -6.65 -7.88
CA TYR A 63 -9.59 -5.54 -8.54
C TYR A 63 -8.47 -6.06 -9.45
N GLN A 64 -8.41 -5.49 -10.67
CA GLN A 64 -7.42 -5.89 -11.67
C GLN A 64 -6.02 -5.41 -11.28
N SER A 65 -5.02 -6.21 -11.65
CA SER A 65 -3.60 -5.91 -11.41
C SER A 65 -3.14 -4.60 -12.06
N THR A 66 -3.68 -4.26 -13.22
CA THR A 66 -3.44 -2.97 -13.89
C THR A 66 -3.86 -1.79 -13.03
N PHE A 67 -5.02 -1.89 -12.37
CA PHE A 67 -5.53 -0.85 -11.49
C PHE A 67 -4.73 -0.73 -10.19
N LEU A 68 -4.25 -1.85 -9.65
CA LEU A 68 -3.43 -1.87 -8.44
C LEU A 68 -1.98 -1.47 -8.71
N SER A 69 -1.50 -1.57 -9.95
CA SER A 69 -0.12 -1.25 -10.32
C SER A 69 0.21 0.24 -10.20
N SER A 70 -0.79 1.12 -10.15
CA SER A 70 -0.57 2.56 -9.99
C SER A 70 -0.06 2.96 -8.61
N GLY A 71 -0.30 2.16 -7.56
CA GLY A 71 0.05 2.52 -6.16
C GLY A 71 -1.04 3.30 -5.42
N TYR A 72 -1.92 4.00 -6.15
CA TYR A 72 -2.96 4.89 -5.63
C TYR A 72 -3.86 4.27 -4.53
N PHE A 73 -4.26 3.01 -4.65
CA PHE A 73 -5.14 2.40 -3.64
C PHE A 73 -4.38 1.87 -2.42
N THR A 74 -3.06 1.74 -2.51
CA THR A 74 -2.25 1.00 -1.54
C THR A 74 -1.25 1.85 -0.77
N TYR A 75 -0.95 3.09 -1.19
CA TYR A 75 -0.06 3.98 -0.42
C TYR A 75 -0.67 4.39 0.93
N ASN A 76 -2.00 4.59 1.02
CA ASN A 76 -2.64 4.88 2.29
C ASN A 76 -2.47 3.73 3.30
N ALA A 77 -2.58 2.48 2.84
CA ALA A 77 -2.28 1.32 3.68
C ALA A 77 -0.78 1.27 4.05
N LEU A 78 0.12 1.57 3.11
CA LEU A 78 1.56 1.66 3.37
C LEU A 78 1.87 2.68 4.49
N LEU A 79 1.29 3.88 4.43
CA LEU A 79 1.44 4.92 5.45
C LEU A 79 0.99 4.47 6.84
N VAL A 80 -0.16 3.80 6.93
CA VAL A 80 -0.66 3.23 8.19
C VAL A 80 0.31 2.19 8.75
N GLY A 81 0.86 1.32 7.90
CA GLY A 81 1.86 0.33 8.32
C GLY A 81 3.16 0.98 8.80
N LEU A 82 3.66 2.00 8.09
CA LEU A 82 4.84 2.76 8.48
C LEU A 82 4.63 3.44 9.83
N ALA A 83 3.47 4.06 10.05
CA ALA A 83 3.12 4.73 11.31
C ALA A 83 3.06 3.73 12.48
N ILE A 84 2.40 2.59 12.31
CA ILE A 84 2.32 1.56 13.34
C ILE A 84 3.72 1.00 13.65
N GLY A 85 4.51 0.67 12.62
CA GLY A 85 5.87 0.15 12.82
C GLY A 85 6.88 1.17 13.34
N TYR A 86 6.59 2.47 13.24
CA TYR A 86 7.37 3.52 13.87
C TYR A 86 7.09 3.62 15.38
N VAL A 87 5.83 3.42 15.78
CA VAL A 87 5.39 3.54 17.19
C VAL A 87 5.60 2.23 17.97
N PHE A 88 5.38 1.08 17.33
CA PHE A 88 5.42 -0.24 17.96
C PHE A 88 6.59 -1.09 17.43
N GLN A 89 7.22 -1.85 18.31
CA GLN A 89 8.20 -2.86 17.89
C GLN A 89 7.53 -4.02 17.15
N LEU A 90 8.29 -4.64 16.26
CA LEU A 90 7.87 -5.87 15.59
C LEU A 90 7.64 -6.99 16.60
N SER A 91 6.40 -7.43 16.67
CA SER A 91 5.93 -8.56 17.46
C SER A 91 4.80 -9.23 16.67
N LEU A 92 4.43 -10.46 17.03
CA LEU A 92 3.33 -11.13 16.36
C LEU A 92 2.03 -10.33 16.43
N LEU A 93 1.78 -9.68 17.58
CA LEU A 93 0.60 -8.83 17.78
C LEU A 93 0.63 -7.62 16.84
N SER A 94 1.76 -6.90 16.76
CA SER A 94 1.87 -5.72 15.89
C SER A 94 1.76 -6.10 14.42
N LEU A 95 2.32 -7.23 13.98
CA LEU A 95 2.16 -7.74 12.61
C LEU A 95 0.69 -8.03 12.25
N VAL A 96 -0.07 -8.67 13.16
CA VAL A 96 -1.49 -8.91 12.95
C VAL A 96 -2.27 -7.60 12.90
N MET A 97 -1.98 -6.66 13.81
CA MET A 97 -2.61 -5.33 13.78
C MET A 97 -2.32 -4.58 12.48
N VAL A 98 -1.08 -4.59 12.00
CA VAL A 98 -0.66 -3.98 10.74
C VAL A 98 -1.42 -4.58 9.56
N ALA A 99 -1.55 -5.90 9.49
CA ALA A 99 -2.26 -6.57 8.40
C ALA A 99 -3.77 -6.21 8.38
N ILE A 100 -4.40 -6.18 9.55
CA ILE A 100 -5.81 -5.80 9.70
C ILE A 100 -6.00 -4.32 9.36
N ALA A 101 -5.16 -3.45 9.91
CA ALA A 101 -5.23 -2.01 9.70
C ALA A 101 -5.03 -1.67 8.22
N GLY A 102 -4.01 -2.22 7.55
CA GLY A 102 -3.79 -2.00 6.12
C GLY A 102 -4.96 -2.46 5.25
N SER A 103 -5.53 -3.63 5.56
CA SER A 103 -6.71 -4.15 4.88
C SER A 103 -7.93 -3.23 5.07
N LEU A 104 -8.16 -2.76 6.29
CA LEU A 104 -9.25 -1.83 6.59
C LEU A 104 -9.04 -0.48 5.89
N THR A 105 -7.81 0.04 5.89
CA THR A 105 -7.46 1.29 5.20
C THR A 105 -7.76 1.20 3.72
N LEU A 106 -7.44 0.09 3.05
CA LEU A 106 -7.83 -0.12 1.65
C LEU A 106 -9.34 0.01 1.46
N LEU A 107 -10.15 -0.66 2.30
CA LEU A 107 -11.61 -0.62 2.19
C LEU A 107 -12.12 0.82 2.33
N ILE A 108 -11.59 1.57 3.30
CA ILE A 108 -11.90 2.98 3.50
C ILE A 108 -11.50 3.80 2.27
N THR A 109 -10.28 3.62 1.75
CA THR A 109 -9.79 4.30 0.54
C THR A 109 -10.71 4.05 -0.65
N ILE A 110 -11.14 2.81 -0.88
CA ILE A 110 -12.06 2.47 -1.99
C ILE A 110 -13.41 3.18 -1.82
N VAL A 111 -14.01 3.09 -0.62
CA VAL A 111 -15.32 3.69 -0.35
C VAL A 111 -15.25 5.22 -0.50
N LEU A 112 -14.22 5.85 0.07
CA LEU A 112 -14.04 7.30 -0.03
C LEU A 112 -13.74 7.74 -1.45
N ALA A 113 -12.89 7.01 -2.19
CA ALA A 113 -12.58 7.33 -3.58
C ALA A 113 -13.86 7.33 -4.43
N GLN A 114 -14.71 6.32 -4.24
CA GLN A 114 -15.96 6.22 -4.98
C GLN A 114 -16.98 7.29 -4.55
N ALA A 115 -17.12 7.54 -3.25
CA ALA A 115 -18.02 8.57 -2.73
C ALA A 115 -17.63 9.98 -3.19
N PHE A 116 -16.35 10.33 -3.11
CA PHE A 116 -15.86 11.64 -3.54
C PHE A 116 -15.99 11.84 -5.05
N TYR A 117 -15.70 10.80 -5.82
CA TYR A 117 -15.86 10.87 -7.28
C TYR A 117 -17.33 11.07 -7.67
N GLN A 118 -18.26 10.37 -7.02
CA GLN A 118 -19.69 10.47 -7.35
C GLN A 118 -20.35 11.76 -6.86
N LEU A 119 -19.98 12.25 -5.68
CA LEU A 119 -20.61 13.43 -5.06
C LEU A 119 -19.98 14.75 -5.49
N PHE A 120 -18.66 14.77 -5.67
CA PHE A 120 -17.90 16.00 -5.87
C PHE A 120 -17.08 16.02 -7.17
N GLY A 121 -16.96 14.89 -7.87
CA GLY A 121 -16.08 14.76 -9.03
C GLY A 121 -14.59 14.85 -8.67
N LEU A 122 -14.23 14.62 -7.40
CA LEU A 122 -12.88 14.77 -6.88
C LEU A 122 -12.23 13.41 -6.58
N GLN A 123 -10.90 13.38 -6.66
CA GLN A 123 -10.08 12.25 -6.19
C GLN A 123 -9.76 12.41 -4.70
N ILE A 124 -9.30 11.33 -4.06
CA ILE A 124 -8.93 11.36 -2.65
C ILE A 124 -7.41 11.38 -2.45
N LEU A 125 -7.05 12.20 -1.45
CA LEU A 125 -6.04 12.02 -0.41
C LEU A 125 -5.30 10.68 -0.28
#